data_AF-A0A2R7QWR7-F1
#
_entry.id   AF-A0A2R7QWR7-F1
#
_cell.length_a   1.000
_cell.length_b   1.000
_cell.length_c   1.000
_cell.angle_alpha   90.00
_cell.angle_beta   90.00
_cell.angle_gamma   90.00
#
_symmetry.space_group_name_H-M   'P 1'
#
loop_
_entity.id
_entity.type
_entity.pdbx_description
1 polymer ?
#
loop_
_entity_poly.entity_id
_entity_poly.type
_entity_poly.pdbx_seq_one_letter_code
_entity_poly.pdbx_strand_id
1 'polypeptide(L)'
;LHMRSSFTATVLCGRNDALRQRIEQLVAPAGDRYRVLGFTAEMPQLLRRADLFVGKPGGLSASECMAVGLPMVLVNPIPGQEDRNGDYLLEQGAAVRCNTPATIGWKIDEVLREPGRLQRMQAAARRTGRPDAAADVLTGLLDGPSRPLVVTRGAQKTILDESERRVVATDLTGPSSLVRVVDSAAGSTVALLRAEELGDLQKRYATPDGGLILRRGHALMSLRREERRLLRALLRGDDELPVRVEV
;
A
#
# COMPACT_ATOMS: atom_id res chain seq x y z
N LEU A 1 21.56 -23.28 13.30
CA LEU A 1 21.67 -22.00 14.07
C LEU A 1 22.62 -22.25 15.23
N HIS A 2 23.75 -21.55 15.28
CA HIS A 2 24.64 -21.60 16.45
C HIS A 2 24.16 -20.56 17.46
N MET A 3 23.39 -21.01 18.44
CA MET A 3 22.83 -20.17 19.51
C MET A 3 23.19 -20.76 20.87
N ARG A 4 23.40 -19.89 21.84
CA ARG A 4 23.64 -20.23 23.25
C ARG A 4 22.35 -20.25 24.06
N SER A 5 21.37 -19.43 23.69
CA SER A 5 20.05 -19.40 24.32
C SER A 5 19.22 -20.60 23.87
N SER A 6 18.39 -21.15 24.76
CA SER A 6 17.44 -22.20 24.38
C SER A 6 16.38 -21.65 23.44
N PHE A 7 16.00 -22.41 22.41
CA PHE A 7 14.99 -22.00 21.45
C PHE A 7 14.30 -23.21 20.82
N THR A 8 13.11 -22.96 20.26
CA THR A 8 12.47 -23.82 19.26
C THR A 8 12.27 -23.03 17.98
N ALA A 9 12.25 -23.70 16.83
CA ALA A 9 12.07 -23.05 15.55
C ALA A 9 11.02 -23.78 14.70
N THR A 10 10.04 -23.04 14.20
CA THR A 10 9.16 -23.53 13.13
C THR A 10 9.70 -23.01 11.80
N VAL A 11 10.11 -23.92 10.92
CA VAL A 11 10.64 -23.60 9.60
C VAL A 11 9.57 -23.81 8.55
N LEU A 12 9.27 -22.76 7.79
CA LEU A 12 8.22 -22.75 6.78
C LEU A 12 8.84 -22.83 5.38
N CYS A 13 8.60 -23.92 4.68
CA CYS A 13 9.14 -24.17 3.34
C CYS A 13 8.14 -23.82 2.21
N GLY A 14 6.93 -23.38 2.57
CA GLY A 14 5.88 -23.07 1.60
C GLY A 14 5.58 -24.27 0.71
N ARG A 15 5.44 -24.04 -0.60
CA ARG A 15 5.17 -25.12 -1.58
C ARG A 15 6.45 -25.82 -2.08
N ASN A 16 7.61 -25.53 -1.49
CA ASN A 16 8.87 -26.14 -1.90
C ASN A 16 9.13 -27.42 -1.10
N ASP A 17 8.53 -28.53 -1.55
CA ASP A 17 8.65 -29.82 -0.86
C ASP A 17 10.08 -30.38 -0.88
N ALA A 18 10.85 -30.13 -1.95
CA ALA A 18 12.25 -30.53 -2.01
C ALA A 18 13.09 -29.82 -0.91
N LEU A 19 12.84 -28.53 -0.69
CA LEU A 19 13.46 -27.79 0.41
C LEU A 19 13.00 -28.33 1.77
N ARG A 20 11.71 -28.65 1.91
CA ARG A 20 11.16 -29.22 3.14
C ARG A 20 11.89 -30.51 3.54
N GLN A 21 11.97 -31.47 2.63
CA GLN A 21 12.64 -32.75 2.86
C GLN A 21 14.13 -32.57 3.20
N ARG A 22 14.81 -31.66 2.49
CA ARG A 22 16.22 -31.36 2.76
C ARG A 22 16.43 -30.78 4.16
N ILE A 23 15.54 -29.89 4.61
CA ILE A 23 15.63 -29.30 5.95
C ILE A 23 15.28 -30.32 7.02
N GLU A 24 14.24 -31.15 6.82
CA GLU A 24 13.87 -32.25 7.73
C GLU A 24 15.07 -33.17 7.99
N GLN A 25 15.77 -33.59 6.94
CA GLN A 25 16.99 -34.41 7.06
C GLN A 25 18.11 -33.69 7.81
N LEU A 26 18.31 -32.40 7.52
CA LEU A 26 19.37 -31.59 8.15
C LEU A 26 19.14 -31.41 9.66
N VAL A 27 17.89 -31.26 10.09
CA VAL A 27 17.54 -30.99 11.49
C VAL A 27 17.15 -32.23 12.28
N ALA A 28 17.02 -33.40 11.64
CA ALA A 28 16.70 -34.66 12.31
C ALA A 28 17.57 -34.96 13.55
N PRO A 29 18.91 -34.73 13.54
CA PRO A 29 19.75 -34.95 14.73
C PRO A 29 19.45 -33.98 15.88
N ALA A 30 18.76 -32.87 15.61
CA ALA A 30 18.46 -31.85 16.60
C ALA A 30 17.15 -32.09 17.37
N GLY A 31 16.40 -33.15 17.03
CA GLY A 31 15.16 -33.57 17.69
C GLY A 31 14.05 -32.50 17.63
N ASP A 32 13.26 -32.41 18.70
CA ASP A 32 12.05 -31.56 18.79
C ASP A 32 12.34 -30.04 18.80
N ARG A 33 13.60 -29.62 18.68
CA ARG A 33 13.97 -28.20 18.56
C ARG A 33 13.48 -27.56 17.27
N TYR A 34 13.28 -28.35 16.22
CA TYR A 34 12.85 -27.87 14.92
C TYR A 34 11.56 -28.56 14.48
N ARG A 35 10.58 -27.75 14.08
CA ARG A 35 9.38 -28.21 13.39
C ARG A 35 9.43 -27.70 11.96
N VAL A 36 9.50 -28.59 10.99
CA VAL A 36 9.53 -28.23 9.57
C VAL A 36 8.13 -28.41 8.98
N LEU A 37 7.63 -27.40 8.28
CA LEU A 37 6.31 -27.40 7.65
C LEU A 37 6.43 -26.99 6.18
N GLY A 38 5.53 -27.52 5.35
CA GLY A 38 5.31 -27.02 3.99
C GLY A 38 4.40 -25.79 3.99
N PHE A 39 3.46 -25.75 3.06
CA PHE A 39 2.41 -24.73 3.02
C PHE A 39 1.43 -24.96 4.18
N THR A 40 0.98 -23.89 4.82
CA THR A 40 0.04 -23.95 5.94
C THR A 40 -0.98 -22.81 5.87
N ALA A 41 -2.22 -23.09 6.27
CA ALA A 41 -3.26 -22.08 6.46
C ALA A 41 -3.21 -21.45 7.86
N GLU A 42 -2.44 -22.01 8.78
CA GLU A 42 -2.39 -21.60 10.19
C GLU A 42 -1.32 -20.52 10.46
N MET A 43 -1.01 -19.68 9.46
CA MET A 43 0.03 -18.65 9.59
C MET A 43 -0.23 -17.68 10.74
N PRO A 44 -1.45 -17.15 10.94
CA PRO A 44 -1.74 -16.24 12.04
C PRO A 44 -1.44 -16.86 13.42
N GLN A 45 -1.76 -18.13 13.61
CA GLN A 45 -1.54 -18.88 14.84
C GLN A 45 -0.04 -19.08 15.10
N LEU A 46 0.73 -19.37 14.04
CA LEU A 46 2.18 -19.51 14.15
C LEU A 46 2.86 -18.19 14.50
N LEU A 47 2.49 -17.09 13.83
CA LEU A 47 3.07 -15.77 14.11
C LEU A 47 2.76 -15.30 15.54
N ARG A 48 1.54 -15.51 16.05
CA ARG A 48 1.17 -15.16 17.43
C ARG A 48 1.90 -15.96 18.50
N ARG A 49 2.38 -17.17 18.19
CA ARG A 49 3.09 -18.05 19.12
C ARG A 49 4.61 -17.87 19.07
N ALA A 50 5.12 -17.16 18.07
CA ALA A 50 6.55 -16.91 17.92
C ALA A 50 6.99 -15.69 18.72
N ASP A 51 8.23 -15.71 19.21
CA ASP A 51 8.86 -14.55 19.86
C ASP A 51 9.58 -13.64 18.86
N LEU A 52 10.13 -14.24 17.80
CA LEU A 52 10.87 -13.58 16.72
C LEU A 52 10.55 -14.23 15.38
N PHE A 53 10.47 -13.43 14.32
CA PHE A 53 10.42 -13.90 12.93
C PHE A 53 11.79 -13.77 12.26
N VAL A 54 12.22 -14.78 11.51
CA VAL A 54 13.47 -14.71 10.71
C VAL A 54 13.12 -14.84 9.24
N GLY A 55 13.42 -13.81 8.44
CA GLY A 55 13.12 -13.84 7.01
C GLY A 55 13.37 -12.51 6.33
N LYS A 56 12.99 -12.44 5.05
CA LYS A 56 13.08 -11.20 4.26
C LYS A 56 12.00 -10.18 4.68
N PRO A 57 12.27 -8.86 4.61
CA PRO A 57 11.29 -7.81 4.88
C PRO A 57 10.28 -7.62 3.71
N GLY A 58 9.65 -8.72 3.29
CA GLY A 58 8.58 -8.66 2.30
C GLY A 58 7.36 -7.94 2.87
N GLY A 59 6.75 -7.04 2.09
CA GLY A 59 5.70 -6.12 2.60
C GLY A 59 4.54 -6.80 3.33
N LEU A 60 4.05 -7.94 2.80
CA LEU A 60 2.98 -8.70 3.45
C LEU A 60 3.44 -9.34 4.76
N SER A 61 4.49 -10.15 4.74
CA SER A 61 4.99 -10.83 5.94
C SER A 61 5.44 -9.87 7.03
N ALA A 62 6.07 -8.74 6.64
CA ALA A 62 6.40 -7.68 7.57
C ALA A 62 5.14 -7.07 8.21
N SER A 63 4.13 -6.75 7.41
CA SER A 63 2.86 -6.21 7.91
C SER A 63 2.14 -7.19 8.85
N GLU A 64 2.12 -8.49 8.50
CA GLU A 64 1.56 -9.55 9.36
C GLU A 64 2.30 -9.65 10.70
N CYS A 65 3.64 -9.63 10.68
CA CYS A 65 4.46 -9.65 11.88
C CYS A 65 4.17 -8.42 12.76
N MET A 66 4.15 -7.22 12.17
CA MET A 66 3.86 -5.99 12.91
C MET A 66 2.44 -6.00 13.49
N ALA A 67 1.45 -6.49 12.75
CA ALA A 67 0.06 -6.60 13.19
C ALA A 67 -0.12 -7.48 14.45
N VAL A 68 0.71 -8.51 14.62
CA VAL A 68 0.71 -9.35 15.84
C VAL A 68 1.77 -8.95 16.86
N GLY A 69 2.54 -7.89 16.61
CA GLY A 69 3.60 -7.42 17.51
C GLY A 69 4.86 -8.29 17.53
N LEU A 70 5.14 -9.00 16.43
CA LEU A 70 6.27 -9.91 16.28
C LEU A 70 7.48 -9.19 15.66
N PRO A 71 8.57 -8.99 16.42
CA PRO A 71 9.78 -8.38 15.87
C PRO A 71 10.50 -9.31 14.89
N MET A 72 11.28 -8.71 13.99
CA MET A 72 11.90 -9.43 12.87
C MET A 72 13.42 -9.40 12.89
N VAL A 73 14.03 -10.52 12.50
CA VAL A 73 15.43 -10.63 12.11
C VAL A 73 15.49 -10.69 10.59
N LEU A 74 15.91 -9.58 9.99
CA LEU A 74 15.87 -9.39 8.55
C LEU A 74 17.06 -10.06 7.87
N VAL A 75 16.79 -10.93 6.91
CA VAL A 75 17.80 -11.61 6.10
C VAL A 75 17.49 -11.43 4.62
N ASN A 76 18.54 -11.29 3.81
CA ASN A 76 18.46 -11.29 2.33
C ASN A 76 17.35 -10.38 1.75
N PRO A 77 17.27 -9.08 2.13
CA PRO A 77 16.33 -8.16 1.50
C PRO A 77 16.60 -8.06 -0.01
N ILE A 78 15.53 -8.04 -0.80
CA ILE A 78 15.62 -7.81 -2.25
C ILE A 78 15.84 -6.31 -2.51
N PRO A 79 16.82 -5.93 -3.35
CA PRO A 79 17.10 -4.53 -3.66
C PRO A 79 15.84 -3.74 -4.06
N GLY A 80 15.69 -2.55 -3.48
CA GLY A 80 14.58 -1.64 -3.76
C GLY A 80 13.53 -1.61 -2.66
N GLN A 81 12.36 -2.22 -2.89
CA GLN A 81 11.24 -2.10 -1.94
C GLN A 81 11.52 -2.80 -0.61
N GLU A 82 12.14 -3.98 -0.62
CA GLU A 82 12.42 -4.71 0.62
C GLU A 82 13.54 -4.05 1.45
N ASP A 83 14.52 -3.38 0.83
CA ASP A 83 15.48 -2.55 1.57
C ASP A 83 14.77 -1.42 2.33
N ARG A 84 13.88 -0.67 1.66
CA ARG A 84 13.12 0.42 2.30
C ARG A 84 12.23 -0.09 3.43
N ASN A 85 11.57 -1.23 3.23
CA ASN A 85 10.80 -1.88 4.30
C ASN A 85 11.71 -2.23 5.47
N GLY A 86 12.88 -2.79 5.19
CA GLY A 86 13.85 -3.15 6.22
C GLY A 86 14.33 -1.95 7.01
N ASP A 87 14.74 -0.88 6.33
CA ASP A 87 15.21 0.36 6.95
C ASP A 87 14.13 0.98 7.84
N TYR A 88 12.88 1.06 7.35
CA TYR A 88 11.75 1.52 8.15
C TYR A 88 11.56 0.70 9.44
N LEU A 89 11.58 -0.64 9.36
CA LEU A 89 11.43 -1.49 10.54
C LEU A 89 12.58 -1.38 11.54
N LEU A 90 13.80 -1.14 11.05
CA LEU A 90 14.98 -0.87 11.88
C LEU A 90 14.83 0.45 12.63
N GLU A 91 14.40 1.51 11.93
CA GLU A 91 14.17 2.84 12.51
C GLU A 91 13.07 2.82 13.59
N GLN A 92 12.02 2.02 13.40
CA GLN A 92 10.98 1.84 14.43
C GLN A 92 11.47 1.02 15.63
N GLY A 93 12.65 0.38 15.55
CA GLY A 93 13.15 -0.53 16.58
C GLY A 93 12.42 -1.87 16.62
N ALA A 94 11.68 -2.22 15.57
CA ALA A 94 10.90 -3.46 15.47
C ALA A 94 11.70 -4.61 14.83
N ALA A 95 12.91 -4.33 14.33
CA ALA A 95 13.73 -5.32 13.65
C ALA A 95 15.23 -5.20 13.94
N VAL A 96 15.97 -6.24 13.60
CA VAL A 96 17.44 -6.24 13.49
C VAL A 96 17.86 -6.81 12.13
N ARG A 97 18.90 -6.25 11.51
CA ARG A 97 19.38 -6.70 10.19
C ARG A 97 20.55 -7.66 10.30
N CYS A 98 20.48 -8.77 9.57
CA CYS A 98 21.52 -9.79 9.45
C CYS A 98 22.01 -9.83 7.99
N ASN A 99 23.19 -9.25 7.74
CA ASN A 99 23.79 -9.22 6.40
C ASN A 99 24.47 -10.54 6.02
N THR A 100 24.73 -11.41 6.99
CA THR A 100 25.42 -12.68 6.77
C THR A 100 24.71 -13.81 7.50
N PRO A 101 24.34 -14.92 6.83
CA PRO A 101 23.63 -16.04 7.45
C PRO A 101 24.34 -16.62 8.68
N ALA A 102 25.67 -16.64 8.67
CA ALA A 102 26.48 -17.11 9.80
C ALA A 102 26.24 -16.32 11.10
N THR A 103 25.80 -15.06 11.01
CA THR A 103 25.60 -14.16 12.15
C THR A 103 24.19 -14.21 12.74
N ILE A 104 23.24 -14.91 12.11
CA ILE A 104 21.84 -14.93 12.53
C ILE A 104 21.71 -15.40 13.98
N GLY A 105 22.34 -16.52 14.33
CA GLY A 105 22.26 -17.09 15.69
C GLY A 105 22.82 -16.13 16.75
N TRP A 106 23.96 -15.51 16.46
CA TRP A 106 24.58 -14.51 17.34
C TRP A 106 23.68 -13.28 17.53
N LYS A 107 23.09 -12.74 16.47
CA LYS A 107 22.18 -11.58 16.57
C LYS A 107 20.93 -11.89 17.38
N ILE A 108 20.37 -13.08 17.24
CA ILE A 108 19.23 -13.53 18.05
C ILE A 108 19.67 -13.63 19.52
N ASP A 109 20.82 -14.24 19.80
CA ASP A 109 21.34 -14.31 21.17
C ASP A 109 21.53 -12.94 21.81
N GLU A 110 22.02 -11.94 21.08
CA GLU A 110 22.16 -10.56 21.57
C GLU A 110 20.80 -9.95 21.94
N VAL A 111 19.78 -10.15 21.10
CA VAL A 111 18.42 -9.70 21.38
C VAL A 111 17.84 -10.37 22.62
N LEU A 112 18.08 -11.68 22.80
CA LEU A 112 17.54 -12.46 23.91
C LEU A 112 18.30 -12.25 25.22
N ARG A 113 19.62 -11.99 25.16
CA ARG A 113 20.46 -11.75 26.36
C ARG A 113 20.28 -10.37 26.95
N GLU A 114 20.00 -9.36 26.12
CA GLU A 114 19.85 -7.98 26.57
C GLU A 114 18.52 -7.82 27.33
N PRO A 115 18.54 -7.50 28.64
CA PRO A 115 17.33 -7.39 29.42
C PRO A 115 16.32 -6.39 28.84
N GLY A 116 15.10 -6.85 28.63
CA GLY A 116 14.00 -6.02 28.13
C GLY A 116 14.05 -5.71 26.62
N ARG A 117 15.10 -6.11 25.90
CA ARG A 117 15.23 -5.74 24.47
C ARG A 117 14.15 -6.36 23.62
N LEU A 118 13.91 -7.66 23.77
CA LEU A 118 12.84 -8.35 23.05
C LEU A 118 11.48 -7.68 23.31
N GLN A 119 11.17 -7.33 24.55
CA GLN A 119 9.92 -6.68 24.94
C GLN A 119 9.80 -5.28 24.31
N ARG A 120 10.90 -4.50 24.28
CA ARG A 120 10.93 -3.20 23.59
C ARG A 120 10.68 -3.36 22.08
N MET A 121 11.28 -4.36 21.46
CA MET A 121 11.08 -4.66 20.03
C MET A 121 9.65 -5.13 19.74
N GLN A 122 9.05 -5.96 20.60
CA GLN A 122 7.65 -6.38 20.49
C GLN A 122 6.70 -5.17 20.65
N ALA A 123 6.97 -4.29 21.61
CA ALA A 123 6.20 -3.06 21.78
C ALA A 123 6.32 -2.14 20.56
N ALA A 124 7.52 -2.01 19.98
CA ALA A 124 7.74 -1.30 18.73
C ALA A 124 6.95 -1.92 17.57
N ALA A 125 7.01 -3.24 17.41
CA ALA A 125 6.25 -3.94 16.37
C ALA A 125 4.74 -3.68 16.49
N ARG A 126 4.18 -3.72 17.70
CA ARG A 126 2.76 -3.41 17.95
C ARG A 126 2.39 -1.97 17.59
N ARG A 127 3.26 -0.99 17.90
CA ARG A 127 3.01 0.42 17.55
C ARG A 127 3.07 0.66 16.04
N THR A 128 3.92 -0.09 15.34
CA THR A 128 4.06 -0.01 13.88
C THR A 128 2.94 -0.73 13.14
N GLY A 129 2.37 -1.78 13.74
CA GLY A 129 1.34 -2.62 13.15
C GLY A 129 0.01 -1.89 12.93
N ARG A 130 -0.66 -2.22 11.82
CA ARG A 130 -2.02 -1.80 11.51
C ARG A 130 -2.90 -3.03 11.26
N PRO A 131 -3.39 -3.72 12.31
CA PRO A 131 -4.14 -4.96 12.16
C PRO A 131 -5.45 -4.78 11.39
N ASP A 132 -6.06 -3.58 11.47
CA ASP A 132 -7.34 -3.27 10.83
C ASP A 132 -7.17 -2.55 9.48
N ALA A 133 -5.96 -2.49 8.92
CA ALA A 133 -5.68 -1.72 7.69
C ALA A 133 -6.61 -2.07 6.52
N ALA A 134 -7.00 -3.34 6.37
CA ALA A 134 -7.94 -3.76 5.34
C ALA A 134 -9.36 -3.22 5.58
N ALA A 135 -9.80 -3.21 6.85
CA ALA A 135 -11.09 -2.64 7.24
C ALA A 135 -11.06 -1.12 7.08
N ASP A 136 -9.99 -0.45 7.51
CA ASP A 136 -9.81 1.01 7.34
C ASP A 136 -9.90 1.41 5.87
N VAL A 137 -9.24 0.67 4.97
CA VAL A 137 -9.31 0.91 3.52
C VAL A 137 -10.74 0.66 3.01
N LEU A 138 -11.39 -0.41 3.43
CA LEU A 138 -12.76 -0.69 3.01
C LEU A 138 -13.73 0.40 3.47
N THR A 139 -13.66 0.81 4.74
CA THR A 139 -14.45 1.92 5.28
C THR A 139 -14.19 3.20 4.49
N GLY A 140 -12.93 3.55 4.24
CA GLY A 140 -12.58 4.71 3.41
C GLY A 140 -13.10 4.62 1.96
N LEU A 141 -13.25 3.42 1.41
CA LEU A 141 -13.83 3.21 0.08
C LEU A 141 -15.36 3.27 0.08
N LEU A 142 -16.01 2.76 1.13
CA LEU A 142 -17.47 2.75 1.27
C LEU A 142 -18.01 4.14 1.66
N ASP A 143 -17.32 4.84 2.55
CA ASP A 143 -17.60 6.22 2.96
C ASP A 143 -17.02 7.24 1.97
N GLY A 144 -16.22 6.76 1.01
CA GLY A 144 -15.60 7.57 -0.03
C GLY A 144 -16.62 8.14 -1.02
N PRO A 145 -16.17 9.03 -1.92
CA PRO A 145 -17.04 9.64 -2.91
C PRO A 145 -17.73 8.57 -3.77
N SER A 146 -19.04 8.71 -3.97
CA SER A 146 -19.88 7.79 -4.74
C SER A 146 -19.44 7.65 -6.20
N ARG A 147 -18.63 8.60 -6.69
CA ARG A 147 -18.07 8.64 -8.04
C ARG A 147 -16.55 8.62 -8.00
N PRO A 148 -15.90 7.88 -8.92
CA PRO A 148 -14.46 7.88 -9.03
C PRO A 148 -13.96 9.24 -9.52
N LEU A 149 -12.82 9.69 -9.01
CA LEU A 149 -12.12 10.84 -9.56
C LEU A 149 -11.63 10.50 -10.98
N VAL A 150 -12.07 11.29 -11.95
CA VAL A 150 -11.58 11.19 -13.33
C VAL A 150 -10.52 12.25 -13.57
N VAL A 151 -9.27 11.83 -13.80
CA VAL A 151 -8.19 12.74 -14.22
C VAL A 151 -8.02 12.62 -15.74
N THR A 152 -8.17 13.73 -16.47
CA THR A 152 -7.94 13.74 -17.93
C THR A 152 -6.48 13.47 -18.25
N ARG A 153 -6.16 12.98 -19.45
CA ARG A 153 -4.76 12.81 -19.88
C ARG A 153 -4.04 14.15 -19.94
N GLY A 154 -4.76 15.21 -20.32
CA GLY A 154 -4.25 16.58 -20.22
C GLY A 154 -3.77 16.88 -18.80
N ALA A 155 -4.63 16.70 -17.80
CA ALA A 155 -4.28 16.93 -16.41
C ALA A 155 -3.14 16.01 -15.92
N GLN A 156 -3.17 14.71 -16.26
CA GLN A 156 -2.10 13.77 -15.91
C GLN A 156 -0.74 14.21 -16.48
N LYS A 157 -0.72 14.66 -17.74
CA LYS A 157 0.50 15.14 -18.38
C LYS A 157 1.03 16.40 -17.69
N THR A 158 0.15 17.36 -17.35
CA THR A 158 0.54 18.55 -16.60
C THR A 158 1.15 18.17 -15.25
N ILE A 159 0.51 17.28 -14.49
CA ILE A 159 1.03 16.84 -13.19
C ILE A 159 2.43 16.22 -13.32
N LEU A 160 2.64 15.39 -14.35
CA LEU A 160 3.92 14.75 -14.59
C LEU A 160 5.00 15.77 -14.98
N ASP A 161 4.72 16.61 -15.99
CA ASP A 161 5.65 17.61 -16.51
C ASP A 161 6.10 18.59 -15.41
N GLU A 162 5.20 18.98 -14.50
CA GLU A 162 5.52 19.88 -13.39
C GLU A 162 6.20 19.19 -12.20
N SER A 163 5.87 17.92 -11.93
CA SER A 163 6.55 17.11 -10.91
C SER A 163 8.04 16.97 -11.23
N GLU A 164 8.38 16.77 -12.50
CA GLU A 164 9.77 16.75 -12.98
C GLU A 164 10.48 18.09 -12.77
N ARG A 165 9.74 19.20 -12.82
CA ARG A 165 10.24 20.57 -12.59
C ARG A 165 10.21 20.99 -11.11
N ARG A 166 9.72 20.13 -10.21
CA ARG A 166 9.50 20.41 -8.78
C ARG A 166 8.58 21.61 -8.54
N VAL A 167 7.63 21.85 -9.44
CA VAL A 167 6.60 22.89 -9.30
C VAL A 167 5.31 22.23 -8.83
N VAL A 168 4.58 22.89 -7.92
CA VAL A 168 3.28 22.40 -7.49
C VAL A 168 2.26 22.73 -8.58
N ALA A 169 1.61 21.72 -9.14
CA ALA A 169 0.70 21.89 -10.27
C ALA A 169 -0.52 22.79 -9.97
N THR A 170 -0.84 23.05 -8.71
CA THR A 170 -1.88 24.00 -8.27
C THR A 170 -1.48 25.46 -8.45
N ASP A 171 -0.18 25.76 -8.62
CA ASP A 171 0.32 27.12 -8.77
C ASP A 171 0.36 27.57 -10.24
N LEU A 172 -0.08 26.70 -11.16
CA LEU A 172 -0.13 27.00 -12.58
C LEU A 172 -1.26 27.97 -12.90
N THR A 173 -0.95 28.99 -13.70
CA THR A 173 -1.93 29.90 -14.29
C THR A 173 -2.05 29.67 -15.79
N GLY A 174 -3.24 29.87 -16.36
CA GLY A 174 -3.45 29.83 -17.81
C GLY A 174 -3.99 28.48 -18.32
N PRO A 175 -3.86 28.16 -19.62
CA PRO A 175 -4.57 27.04 -20.26
C PRO A 175 -4.23 25.66 -19.69
N SER A 176 -3.00 25.49 -19.19
CA SER A 176 -2.50 24.27 -18.56
C SER A 176 -2.84 24.15 -17.08
N SER A 177 -3.41 25.20 -16.46
CA SER A 177 -3.85 25.17 -15.06
C SER A 177 -4.89 24.08 -14.85
N LEU A 178 -4.87 23.47 -13.67
CA LEU A 178 -5.78 22.40 -13.32
C LEU A 178 -7.03 22.98 -12.67
N VAL A 179 -8.19 22.46 -13.06
CA VAL A 179 -9.49 22.82 -12.48
C VAL A 179 -10.17 21.56 -11.97
N ARG A 180 -10.82 21.69 -10.82
CA ARG A 180 -11.62 20.64 -10.19
C ARG A 180 -13.07 20.77 -10.63
N VAL A 181 -13.66 19.66 -11.05
CA VAL A 181 -15.10 19.53 -11.22
C VAL A 181 -15.65 18.80 -10.01
N VAL A 182 -16.60 19.44 -9.33
CA VAL A 182 -17.14 19.00 -8.05
C VAL A 182 -18.61 18.64 -8.25
N ASP A 183 -19.03 17.47 -7.79
CA ASP A 183 -20.44 17.08 -7.72
C ASP A 183 -21.17 18.06 -6.81
N SER A 184 -22.19 18.74 -7.34
CA SER A 184 -22.86 19.82 -6.59
C SER A 184 -23.66 19.29 -5.40
N ALA A 185 -24.12 18.04 -5.46
CA ALA A 185 -24.89 17.41 -4.39
C ALA A 185 -23.98 16.78 -3.34
N ALA A 186 -22.95 16.03 -3.77
CA ALA A 186 -22.07 15.31 -2.86
C ALA A 186 -20.90 16.16 -2.33
N GLY A 187 -20.57 17.29 -2.98
CA GLY A 187 -19.41 18.13 -2.64
C GLY A 187 -18.05 17.47 -2.95
N SER A 188 -18.03 16.24 -3.47
CA SER A 188 -16.81 15.52 -3.82
C SER A 188 -16.26 15.96 -5.17
N THR A 189 -14.94 16.03 -5.31
CA THR A 189 -14.30 16.23 -6.63
C THR A 189 -14.47 14.97 -7.48
N VAL A 190 -15.08 15.12 -8.64
CA VAL A 190 -15.38 14.02 -9.57
C VAL A 190 -14.50 14.06 -10.82
N ALA A 191 -13.94 15.21 -11.18
CA ALA A 191 -12.92 15.27 -12.22
C ALA A 191 -11.82 16.30 -11.92
N LEU A 192 -10.65 16.05 -12.49
CA LEU A 192 -9.56 16.99 -12.61
C LEU A 192 -9.20 17.10 -14.10
N LEU A 193 -9.25 18.32 -14.62
CA LEU A 193 -9.00 18.63 -16.02
C LEU A 193 -8.23 19.93 -16.16
N ARG A 194 -7.72 20.22 -17.35
CA ARG A 194 -7.10 21.52 -17.64
C ARG A 194 -8.15 22.59 -17.88
N ALA A 195 -7.84 23.84 -17.56
CA ALA A 195 -8.71 24.98 -17.86
C ALA A 195 -9.12 25.04 -19.35
N GLU A 196 -8.24 24.65 -20.29
CA GLU A 196 -8.58 24.58 -21.71
C GLU A 196 -9.68 23.53 -22.03
N GLU A 197 -9.71 22.40 -21.30
CA GLU A 197 -10.68 21.32 -21.48
C GLU A 197 -12.05 21.70 -20.89
N LEU A 198 -12.06 22.62 -19.91
CA LEU A 198 -13.29 23.12 -19.29
C LEU A 198 -14.12 23.94 -20.28
N GLY A 199 -13.47 24.75 -21.12
CA GLY A 199 -14.15 25.65 -22.04
C GLY A 199 -15.10 24.92 -22.99
N ASP A 200 -14.73 23.71 -23.42
CA ASP A 200 -15.57 22.88 -24.29
C ASP A 200 -16.78 22.28 -23.56
N LEU A 201 -16.65 21.98 -22.25
CA LEU A 201 -17.76 21.55 -21.40
C LEU A 201 -18.73 22.70 -21.11
N GLN A 202 -18.22 23.89 -20.79
CA GLN A 202 -19.02 25.08 -20.50
C GLN A 202 -19.90 25.48 -21.68
N LYS A 203 -19.36 25.48 -22.91
CA LYS A 203 -20.14 25.79 -24.12
C LYS A 203 -21.36 24.88 -24.32
N ARG A 204 -21.34 23.66 -23.78
CA ARG A 204 -22.36 22.64 -24.02
C ARG A 204 -23.30 22.42 -22.85
N TYR A 205 -22.80 22.58 -21.63
CA TYR A 205 -23.49 22.14 -20.41
C TYR A 205 -23.67 23.24 -19.37
N ALA A 206 -23.23 24.48 -19.65
CA ALA A 206 -23.40 25.59 -18.71
C ALA A 206 -24.87 25.89 -18.42
N THR A 207 -25.16 26.19 -17.16
CA THR A 207 -26.46 26.70 -16.72
C THR A 207 -26.41 28.22 -16.54
N PRO A 208 -27.58 28.91 -16.54
CA PRO A 208 -27.65 30.35 -16.29
C PRO A 208 -27.04 30.78 -14.95
N ASP A 209 -27.04 29.89 -13.96
CA ASP A 209 -26.56 30.15 -12.60
C ASP A 209 -25.04 29.93 -12.44
N GLY A 210 -24.30 29.73 -13.54
CA GLY A 210 -22.84 29.57 -13.53
C GLY A 210 -22.33 28.16 -13.18
N GLY A 211 -23.24 27.18 -13.05
CA GLY A 211 -22.91 25.76 -12.91
C GLY A 211 -22.84 25.02 -14.25
N LEU A 212 -22.61 23.72 -14.20
CA LEU A 212 -22.78 22.83 -15.36
C LEU A 212 -23.72 21.67 -15.01
N ILE A 213 -24.57 21.26 -15.95
CA ILE A 213 -25.34 20.01 -15.84
C ILE A 213 -24.87 19.08 -16.95
N LEU A 214 -24.05 18.09 -16.59
CA LEU A 214 -23.58 17.08 -17.53
C LEU A 214 -24.75 16.13 -17.86
N ARG A 215 -25.03 15.88 -19.13
CA ARG A 215 -26.18 15.05 -19.55
C ARG A 215 -25.77 13.97 -20.54
N ARG A 216 -26.47 12.84 -20.51
CA ARG A 216 -26.29 11.73 -21.45
C ARG A 216 -27.00 12.02 -22.78
N GLY A 217 -26.47 12.94 -23.59
CA GLY A 217 -27.05 13.29 -24.90
C GLY A 217 -26.60 12.40 -26.08
N HIS A 218 -27.44 12.32 -27.14
CA HIS A 218 -27.14 11.67 -28.43
C HIS A 218 -25.93 12.26 -29.19
N ALA A 219 -25.39 13.40 -28.74
CA ALA A 219 -24.29 14.13 -29.36
C ALA A 219 -22.88 13.59 -29.05
N LEU A 220 -22.76 12.40 -28.45
CA LEU A 220 -21.47 11.75 -28.16
C LEU A 220 -20.56 11.66 -29.40
N MET A 221 -21.12 11.59 -30.62
CA MET A 221 -20.32 11.50 -31.85
C MET A 221 -19.57 12.80 -32.21
N SER A 222 -20.04 13.96 -31.76
CA SER A 222 -19.40 15.27 -32.00
C SER A 222 -18.32 15.63 -30.97
N LEU A 223 -18.19 14.84 -29.91
CA LEU A 223 -17.27 15.08 -28.81
C LEU A 223 -15.90 14.46 -29.09
N ARG A 224 -14.85 15.12 -28.60
CA ARG A 224 -13.51 14.54 -28.58
C ARG A 224 -13.56 13.23 -27.79
N ARG A 225 -12.69 12.27 -28.16
CA ARG A 225 -12.65 10.94 -27.53
C ARG A 225 -12.51 11.01 -26.01
N GLU A 226 -11.80 12.03 -25.53
CA GLU A 226 -11.53 12.30 -24.11
C GLU A 226 -12.77 12.78 -23.36
N GLU A 227 -13.51 13.75 -23.89
CA GLU A 227 -14.78 14.23 -23.32
C GLU A 227 -15.82 13.11 -23.21
N ARG A 228 -15.92 12.24 -24.23
CA ARG A 228 -16.79 11.05 -24.16
C ARG A 228 -16.38 10.07 -23.08
N ARG A 229 -15.07 9.95 -22.80
CA ARG A 229 -14.56 9.08 -21.74
C ARG A 229 -14.88 9.70 -20.37
N LEU A 230 -14.68 11.02 -20.24
CA LEU A 230 -15.02 11.79 -19.07
C LEU A 230 -16.51 11.66 -18.72
N LEU A 231 -17.42 11.98 -19.65
CA LEU A 231 -18.87 11.91 -19.42
C LEU A 231 -19.34 10.49 -19.07
N ARG A 232 -18.82 9.45 -19.75
CA ARG A 232 -19.15 8.05 -19.42
C ARG A 232 -18.71 7.66 -18.01
N ALA A 233 -17.54 8.13 -17.59
CA ALA A 233 -17.00 7.82 -16.27
C ALA A 233 -17.71 8.60 -15.16
N LEU A 234 -18.10 9.86 -15.41
CA LEU A 234 -18.79 10.72 -14.46
C LEU A 234 -20.25 10.34 -14.25
N LEU A 235 -21.00 10.11 -15.33
CA LEU A 235 -22.45 9.86 -15.25
C LEU A 235 -22.78 8.48 -14.67
N ARG A 236 -21.93 7.46 -14.87
CA ARG A 236 -22.02 6.12 -14.23
C ARG A 236 -23.40 5.42 -14.24
N GLY A 237 -24.32 5.83 -15.10
CA GLY A 237 -25.68 5.28 -15.17
C GLY A 237 -26.77 6.35 -15.05
N ASP A 238 -26.44 7.50 -14.47
CA ASP A 238 -27.35 8.64 -14.32
C ASP A 238 -27.57 9.34 -15.66
N ASP A 239 -28.75 9.94 -15.81
CA ASP A 239 -29.12 10.73 -16.98
C ASP A 239 -28.45 12.11 -16.96
N GLU A 240 -28.34 12.69 -15.77
CA GLU A 240 -27.77 14.02 -15.55
C GLU A 240 -26.93 14.09 -14.27
N LEU A 241 -25.91 14.94 -14.26
CA LEU A 241 -25.05 15.21 -13.12
C LEU A 241 -24.76 16.72 -13.01
N PRO A 242 -25.37 17.42 -12.04
CA PRO A 242 -25.04 18.81 -11.73
C PRO A 242 -23.64 18.92 -11.10
N VAL A 243 -22.78 19.75 -11.68
CA VAL A 243 -21.41 19.98 -11.21
C VAL A 243 -21.08 21.47 -11.15
N ARG A 244 -20.17 21.82 -10.24
CA ARG A 244 -19.55 23.14 -10.18
C ARG A 244 -18.05 23.04 -10.45
N VAL A 245 -17.45 24.15 -10.85
CA VAL A 245 -16.01 24.23 -11.12
C VAL A 245 -15.35 24.99 -9.99
N GLU A 246 -14.25 24.45 -9.50
CA GLU A 246 -13.36 25.10 -8.53
C GLU A 246 -11.96 25.17 -9.16
N VAL A 247 -11.36 26.35 -9.16
CA VAL A 247 -9.96 26.58 -9.55
C VAL A 247 -9.08 26.33 -8.33
#